data_AF-A0A2V3HYH1-F1
#
_entry.id   AF-A0A2V3HYH1-F1
#
_cell.length_a   1.000
_cell.length_b   1.000
_cell.length_c   1.000
_cell.angle_alpha   90.00
_cell.angle_beta   90.00
_cell.angle_gamma   90.00
#
_symmetry.space_group_name_H-M   'P 1'
#
loop_
_entity.id
_entity.type
_entity.pdbx_description
1 polymer ?
#
loop_
_entity_poly.entity_id
_entity_poly.type
_entity_poly.pdbx_seq_one_letter_code
_entity_poly.pdbx_strand_id
1 'polypeptide(L)'
;AAPLILAPLLIRVIANVIDVRWQHEFAKDPQTPPELVIGPATSDHPLSVTVTADESVGATSIHAWVRVGLLTPHHDALLAAYGKAADARPPPGLSTPLPGSWLSDTDDVTGVGESTPMVLGRGPARLFAEPMRLHADGVREKIEQGIEARLGPPSGPWPGTEYGPLVNIHWELVLFIKRNGSRPLYWLESLQVDAAESGHHVPVLMSESDRLEAVTATDSGRQS
;
A
#
# COMPACT_ATOMS: atom_id res chain seq x y z
N ALA A 1 39.77 16.94 -14.62
CA ALA A 1 39.21 16.07 -13.55
C ALA A 1 37.87 16.58 -12.96
N ALA A 2 37.47 17.85 -13.14
CA ALA A 2 36.22 18.40 -12.60
C ALA A 2 34.86 17.94 -13.21
N PRO A 3 34.72 17.48 -14.47
CA PRO A 3 33.39 17.24 -15.06
C PRO A 3 32.70 15.96 -14.55
N LEU A 4 33.44 15.00 -13.97
CA LEU A 4 32.89 13.73 -13.47
C LEU A 4 32.21 13.86 -12.09
N ILE A 5 32.58 14.85 -11.28
CA ILE A 5 32.02 15.04 -9.94
C ILE A 5 30.61 15.67 -10.00
N LEU A 6 30.34 16.49 -11.02
CA LEU A 6 29.05 17.17 -11.17
C LEU A 6 28.01 16.35 -11.96
N ALA A 7 28.45 15.36 -12.73
CA ALA A 7 27.55 14.55 -13.56
C ALA A 7 26.42 13.85 -12.77
N PRO A 8 26.67 13.24 -11.59
CA PRO A 8 25.60 12.62 -10.81
C PRO A 8 24.53 13.62 -10.33
N LEU A 9 24.94 14.84 -9.99
CA LEU A 9 24.02 15.90 -9.57
C LEU A 9 23.16 16.37 -10.74
N LEU A 10 23.76 16.56 -11.92
CA LEU A 10 23.03 16.93 -13.13
C LEU A 10 22.01 15.86 -13.53
N ILE A 11 22.37 14.58 -13.44
CA ILE A 11 21.45 13.46 -13.72
C ILE A 11 20.26 13.50 -12.76
N ARG A 12 20.48 13.72 -11.45
CA ARG A 12 19.39 13.84 -10.47
C ARG A 12 18.47 15.02 -10.76
N VAL A 13 19.03 16.18 -11.11
CA VAL A 13 18.23 17.36 -11.46
C VAL A 13 17.38 17.06 -12.69
N ILE A 14 17.95 16.48 -13.74
CA ILE A 14 17.20 16.10 -14.95
C ILE A 14 16.11 15.09 -14.62
N ALA A 15 16.41 14.04 -13.85
CA ALA A 15 15.43 13.05 -13.45
C ALA A 15 14.25 13.67 -12.68
N ASN A 16 14.53 14.56 -11.72
CA ASN A 16 13.50 15.26 -10.96
C ASN A 16 12.65 16.18 -11.85
N VAL A 17 13.26 16.91 -12.78
CA VAL A 17 12.53 17.78 -13.73
C VAL A 17 11.61 16.96 -14.62
N ILE A 18 12.09 15.84 -15.14
CA ILE A 18 11.29 14.92 -15.94
C ILE A 18 10.11 14.39 -15.11
N ASP A 19 10.37 14.00 -13.85
CA ASP A 19 9.31 13.52 -12.95
C ASP A 19 8.24 14.57 -12.69
N VAL A 20 8.64 15.81 -12.37
CA VAL A 20 7.71 16.95 -12.15
C VAL A 20 6.85 17.22 -13.38
N ARG A 21 7.42 17.17 -14.59
CA ARG A 21 6.65 17.38 -15.83
C ARG A 21 5.54 16.34 -15.96
N TRP A 22 5.83 15.08 -15.65
CA TRP A 22 4.85 14.01 -15.73
C TRP A 22 3.77 14.10 -14.66
N GLN A 23 4.14 14.46 -13.42
CA GLN A 23 3.15 14.73 -12.38
C GLN A 23 2.18 15.84 -12.81
N HIS A 24 2.71 16.88 -13.45
CA HIS A 24 1.92 17.98 -13.95
C HIS A 24 1.01 17.60 -15.13
N GLU A 25 1.49 16.76 -16.04
CA GLU A 25 0.68 16.20 -17.14
C GLU A 25 -0.46 15.34 -16.59
N PHE A 26 -0.18 14.45 -15.64
CA PHE A 26 -1.21 13.61 -15.02
C PHE A 26 -2.23 14.45 -14.22
N ALA A 27 -1.77 15.48 -13.50
CA ALA A 27 -2.67 16.36 -12.74
C ALA A 27 -3.61 17.18 -13.64
N LYS A 28 -3.21 17.47 -14.89
CA LYS A 28 -4.03 18.18 -15.87
C LYS A 28 -5.05 17.29 -16.56
N ASP A 29 -4.71 16.03 -16.78
CA ASP A 29 -5.54 15.05 -17.47
C ASP A 29 -5.57 13.73 -16.67
N PRO A 30 -6.31 13.72 -15.53
CA PRO A 30 -6.43 12.53 -14.71
C PRO A 30 -7.09 11.42 -15.52
N GLN A 31 -6.45 10.26 -15.55
CA GLN A 31 -6.92 9.14 -16.36
C GLN A 31 -8.28 8.63 -15.87
N THR A 32 -9.13 8.24 -16.82
CA THR A 32 -10.41 7.61 -16.54
C THR A 32 -10.19 6.32 -15.73
N PRO A 33 -10.90 6.12 -14.61
CA PRO A 33 -10.88 4.87 -13.86
C PRO A 33 -11.22 3.66 -14.74
N PRO A 34 -10.56 2.50 -14.56
CA PRO A 34 -11.03 1.26 -15.17
C PRO A 34 -12.37 0.86 -14.56
N GLU A 35 -13.24 0.26 -15.37
CA GLU A 35 -14.45 -0.38 -14.89
C GLU A 35 -14.09 -1.77 -14.33
N LEU A 36 -14.54 -2.04 -13.11
CA LEU A 36 -14.23 -3.26 -12.36
C LEU A 36 -15.51 -3.95 -11.94
N VAL A 37 -15.62 -5.24 -12.26
CA VAL A 37 -16.64 -6.13 -11.70
C VAL A 37 -15.92 -7.15 -10.84
N ILE A 38 -16.11 -7.06 -9.53
CA ILE A 38 -15.41 -7.86 -8.53
C ILE A 38 -16.41 -8.80 -7.85
N GLY A 39 -16.08 -10.09 -7.81
CA GLY A 39 -16.87 -11.11 -7.12
C GLY A 39 -16.70 -11.07 -5.59
N PRO A 40 -17.40 -11.93 -4.84
CA PRO A 40 -17.16 -12.09 -3.41
C PRO A 40 -15.71 -12.52 -3.16
N ALA A 41 -15.11 -11.99 -2.10
CA ALA A 41 -13.71 -12.22 -1.77
C ALA A 41 -13.59 -12.92 -0.41
N THR A 42 -12.81 -14.00 -0.37
CA THR A 42 -12.49 -14.73 0.87
C THR A 42 -10.98 -14.93 0.91
N SER A 43 -10.39 -14.80 2.11
CA SER A 43 -8.94 -14.77 2.32
C SER A 43 -8.16 -15.98 1.75
N ASP A 44 -8.80 -17.14 1.58
CA ASP A 44 -8.20 -18.39 1.09
C ASP A 44 -8.71 -18.85 -0.29
N HIS A 45 -9.56 -18.05 -0.94
CA HIS A 45 -10.16 -18.38 -2.22
C HIS A 45 -9.74 -17.41 -3.33
N PRO A 46 -9.64 -17.88 -4.60
CA PRO A 46 -9.36 -16.99 -5.71
C PRO A 46 -10.44 -15.92 -5.89
N LEU A 47 -10.02 -14.68 -6.16
CA LEU A 47 -10.89 -13.55 -6.47
C LEU A 47 -11.28 -13.57 -7.95
N SER A 48 -12.58 -13.60 -8.24
CA SER A 48 -13.12 -13.33 -9.58
C SER A 48 -13.10 -11.83 -9.86
N VAL A 49 -12.47 -11.42 -10.96
CA VAL A 49 -12.47 -10.02 -11.41
C VAL A 49 -12.56 -9.91 -12.93
N THR A 50 -13.37 -8.96 -13.39
CA THR A 50 -13.38 -8.51 -14.79
C THR A 50 -12.94 -7.06 -14.83
N VAL A 51 -11.98 -6.75 -15.71
CA VAL A 51 -11.40 -5.40 -15.86
C VAL A 51 -11.64 -4.90 -17.28
N THR A 52 -12.16 -3.69 -17.40
CA THR A 52 -12.32 -2.99 -18.68
C THR A 52 -11.66 -1.61 -18.56
N ALA A 53 -10.68 -1.33 -19.41
CA ALA A 53 -10.03 -0.02 -19.44
C ALA A 53 -10.60 0.80 -20.60
N ASP A 54 -10.79 2.11 -20.39
CA ASP A 54 -11.23 3.01 -21.46
C ASP A 54 -10.17 3.11 -22.57
N GLU A 55 -10.60 3.24 -23.82
CA GLU A 55 -9.69 3.34 -24.98
C GLU A 55 -8.71 4.53 -24.83
N SER A 56 -9.14 5.63 -24.19
CA SER A 56 -8.29 6.81 -23.93
C SER A 56 -7.07 6.50 -23.07
N VAL A 57 -7.10 5.42 -22.27
CA VAL A 57 -5.96 4.97 -21.45
C VAL A 57 -4.84 4.41 -22.34
N GLY A 58 -5.15 3.96 -23.56
CA GLY A 58 -4.14 3.40 -24.48
C GLY A 58 -3.46 2.14 -23.92
N ALA A 59 -4.22 1.30 -23.22
CA ALA A 59 -3.73 0.10 -22.54
C ALA A 59 -3.22 -0.95 -23.55
N THR A 60 -1.93 -1.27 -23.46
CA THR A 60 -1.26 -2.31 -24.28
C THR A 60 -1.24 -3.68 -23.58
N SER A 61 -1.19 -3.70 -22.25
CA SER A 61 -1.32 -4.90 -21.44
C SER A 61 -1.74 -4.54 -20.03
N ILE A 62 -2.61 -5.36 -19.44
CA ILE A 62 -3.05 -5.22 -18.04
C ILE A 62 -2.58 -6.45 -17.28
N HIS A 63 -1.99 -6.25 -16.11
CA HIS A 63 -1.73 -7.31 -15.15
C HIS A 63 -2.44 -6.98 -13.85
N ALA A 64 -2.92 -7.99 -13.15
CA ALA A 64 -3.60 -7.83 -11.87
C ALA A 64 -3.11 -8.85 -10.84
N TRP A 65 -3.13 -8.45 -9.58
CA TRP A 65 -2.93 -9.33 -8.44
C TRP A 65 -3.65 -8.79 -7.21
N VAL A 66 -3.95 -9.67 -6.28
CA VAL A 66 -4.45 -9.28 -4.95
C VAL A 66 -3.25 -9.01 -4.06
N ARG A 67 -3.33 -7.98 -3.22
CA ARG A 67 -2.36 -7.68 -2.17
C ARG A 67 -3.08 -7.57 -0.84
N VAL A 68 -2.44 -8.06 0.21
CA VAL A 68 -2.87 -7.87 1.59
C VAL A 68 -1.72 -7.27 2.39
N GLY A 69 -2.02 -6.41 3.36
CA GLY A 69 -1.01 -5.89 4.26
C GLY A 69 -1.57 -5.33 5.55
N LEU A 70 -0.64 -5.04 6.46
CA LEU A 70 -0.92 -4.38 7.73
C LEU A 70 -0.75 -2.87 7.54
N LEU A 71 -1.81 -2.12 7.84
CA LEU A 71 -1.71 -0.67 7.98
C LEU A 71 -1.21 -0.33 9.38
N THR A 72 -0.66 0.87 9.50
CA THR A 72 -0.21 1.42 10.77
C THR A 72 -1.39 1.49 11.75
N PRO A 73 -1.20 1.12 13.03
CA PRO A 73 -2.21 1.31 14.06
C PRO A 73 -2.53 2.80 14.28
N HIS A 74 -3.68 3.08 14.89
CA HIS A 74 -4.01 4.45 15.29
C HIS A 74 -3.07 4.93 16.39
N HIS A 75 -2.59 6.16 16.26
CA HIS A 75 -1.66 6.77 17.22
C HIS A 75 -2.24 6.83 18.64
N ASP A 76 -3.50 7.23 18.78
CA ASP A 76 -4.19 7.30 20.07
C ASP A 76 -4.33 5.92 20.73
N ALA A 77 -4.54 4.87 19.93
CA ALA A 77 -4.61 3.50 20.42
C ALA A 77 -3.24 3.01 20.93
N LEU A 78 -2.16 3.39 20.24
CA LEU A 78 -0.80 3.15 20.73
C LEU A 78 -0.55 3.89 22.05
N LEU A 79 -0.88 5.17 22.14
CA LEU A 79 -0.71 5.95 23.38
C LEU A 79 -1.51 5.34 24.54
N ALA A 80 -2.76 4.96 24.29
CA ALA A 80 -3.60 4.29 25.27
C ALA A 80 -3.00 2.96 25.74
N ALA A 81 -2.43 2.16 24.83
CA ALA A 81 -1.73 0.92 25.17
C ALA A 81 -0.48 1.17 26.05
N TYR A 82 0.18 2.31 25.88
CA TYR A 82 1.27 2.78 26.75
C TYR A 82 0.77 3.47 28.06
N GLY A 83 -0.53 3.49 28.31
CA GLY A 83 -1.12 4.17 29.47
C GLY A 83 -0.96 5.69 29.44
N LYS A 84 -0.88 6.28 28.24
CA LYS A 84 -0.72 7.72 27.99
C LYS A 84 -2.02 8.31 27.47
N ALA A 85 -2.30 9.55 27.85
CA ALA A 85 -3.38 10.34 27.23
C ALA A 85 -2.99 10.75 25.80
N ALA A 86 -3.96 11.00 24.93
CA ALA A 86 -3.74 11.35 23.52
C ALA A 86 -2.89 12.63 23.32
N ASP A 87 -2.95 13.55 24.27
CA ASP A 87 -2.18 14.81 24.28
C ASP A 87 -0.84 14.70 25.05
N ALA A 88 -0.54 13.53 25.61
CA ALA A 88 0.69 13.33 26.37
C ALA A 88 1.90 13.25 25.43
N ARG A 89 3.09 13.59 25.97
CA ARG A 89 4.35 13.38 25.25
C ARG A 89 4.47 11.89 24.88
N PRO A 90 4.69 11.56 23.59
CA PRO A 90 4.82 10.17 23.18
C PRO A 90 6.03 9.49 23.84
N PRO A 91 5.96 8.18 24.07
CA PRO A 91 7.12 7.35 24.39
C PRO A 91 8.28 7.55 23.41
N PRO A 92 9.54 7.34 23.84
CA PRO A 92 10.68 7.32 22.92
C PRO A 92 10.44 6.34 21.77
N GLY A 93 10.59 6.81 20.53
CA GLY A 93 10.35 6.02 19.32
C GLY A 93 8.99 6.27 18.66
N LEU A 94 8.05 6.94 19.32
CA LEU A 94 6.80 7.41 18.72
C LEU A 94 6.88 8.92 18.41
N SER A 95 6.24 9.36 17.32
CA SER A 95 6.28 10.77 16.91
C SER A 95 5.30 11.62 17.71
N THR A 96 5.67 12.87 17.94
CA THR A 96 4.75 13.87 18.51
C THR A 96 3.72 14.23 17.44
N PRO A 97 2.41 14.17 17.75
CA PRO A 97 1.38 14.56 16.80
C PRO A 97 1.54 16.03 16.40
N LEU A 98 1.32 16.32 15.11
CA LEU A 98 1.39 17.69 14.60
C LEU A 98 0.17 18.50 15.04
N PRO A 99 0.30 19.83 15.25
CA PRO A 99 -0.86 20.67 15.56
C PRO A 99 -1.89 20.62 14.41
N GLY A 100 -3.17 20.41 14.74
CA GLY A 100 -4.25 20.24 13.76
C GLY A 100 -4.47 21.41 12.79
N SER A 101 -3.88 22.58 13.03
CA SER A 101 -3.93 23.72 12.10
C SER A 101 -3.01 23.59 10.88
N TRP A 102 -2.14 22.58 10.83
CA TRP A 102 -1.15 22.38 9.75
C TRP A 102 -1.61 21.38 8.69
N LEU A 103 -2.69 20.63 8.91
CA LEU A 103 -3.26 19.64 7.99
C LEU A 103 -4.79 19.80 7.93
N SER A 104 -5.35 19.72 6.72
CA SER A 104 -6.78 19.74 6.48
C SER A 104 -7.43 18.46 6.99
N ASP A 105 -8.36 18.61 7.94
CA ASP A 105 -9.44 17.73 8.42
C ASP A 105 -9.68 16.41 7.64
N THR A 106 -8.73 15.49 7.72
CA THR A 106 -8.89 14.07 7.41
C THR A 106 -8.47 13.32 8.66
N ASP A 107 -9.39 12.57 9.25
CA ASP A 107 -9.37 11.97 10.60
C ASP A 107 -8.25 10.94 10.89
N ASP A 108 -7.19 10.90 10.09
CA ASP A 108 -6.08 9.96 10.25
C ASP A 108 -4.72 10.69 10.21
N VAL A 109 -4.44 11.45 11.27
CA VAL A 109 -3.17 12.17 11.43
C VAL A 109 -2.22 11.38 12.33
N THR A 110 -1.46 10.46 11.75
CA THR A 110 -0.16 10.10 12.33
C THR A 110 0.83 11.23 11.97
N GLY A 111 1.58 11.73 12.94
CA GLY A 111 2.57 12.80 12.71
C GLY A 111 3.54 12.45 11.58
N VAL A 112 4.05 13.49 10.89
CA VAL A 112 5.09 13.35 9.85
C VAL A 112 6.30 12.65 10.47
N GLY A 113 6.48 11.39 10.12
CA GLY A 113 7.45 10.47 10.72
C GLY A 113 6.87 9.09 11.04
N GLU A 114 5.55 8.96 11.19
CA GLU A 114 4.92 7.76 11.76
C GLU A 114 3.85 7.10 10.87
N SER A 115 3.84 7.41 9.58
CA SER A 115 3.05 6.75 8.52
C SER A 115 1.61 7.26 8.42
N THR A 116 1.43 8.36 7.66
CA THR A 116 0.11 8.86 7.28
C THR A 116 -0.69 7.72 6.66
N PRO A 117 -1.84 7.31 7.22
CA PRO A 117 -2.73 6.42 6.54
C PRO A 117 -3.20 7.07 5.24
N MET A 118 -3.36 6.22 4.24
CA MET A 118 -4.00 6.44 2.95
C MET A 118 -4.87 7.70 2.91
N VAL A 119 -4.39 8.75 2.22
CA VAL A 119 -5.21 9.93 1.92
C VAL A 119 -6.35 9.48 1.01
N LEU A 120 -7.48 9.10 1.62
CA LEU A 120 -8.82 9.13 1.02
C LEU A 120 -9.27 10.60 0.85
N GLY A 121 -8.40 11.42 0.27
CA GLY A 121 -8.67 12.81 -0.06
C GLY A 121 -9.26 12.91 -1.47
N ARG A 122 -10.21 13.83 -1.66
CA ARG A 122 -10.68 14.21 -3.00
C ARG A 122 -9.61 15.07 -3.69
N GLY A 123 -9.30 14.75 -4.95
CA GLY A 123 -8.41 15.55 -5.82
C GLY A 123 -7.07 14.88 -6.16
N PRO A 124 -6.05 15.64 -6.61
CA PRO A 124 -4.74 15.12 -7.03
C PRO A 124 -3.92 14.46 -5.90
N ALA A 125 -4.44 14.41 -4.67
CA ALA A 125 -3.85 13.64 -3.58
C ALA A 125 -3.95 12.10 -3.77
N ARG A 126 -4.81 11.61 -4.69
CA ARG A 126 -4.85 10.19 -5.10
C ARG A 126 -3.67 9.76 -6.00
N LEU A 127 -2.76 10.67 -6.37
CA LEU A 127 -1.67 10.38 -7.30
C LEU A 127 -0.64 9.40 -6.73
N PHE A 128 -0.55 9.30 -5.41
CA PHE A 128 0.47 8.51 -4.74
C PHE A 128 -0.15 7.80 -3.54
N ALA A 129 -0.40 6.50 -3.69
CA ALA A 129 -0.58 5.63 -2.54
C ALA A 129 0.80 5.34 -1.93
N GLU A 130 0.96 5.55 -0.63
CA GLU A 130 2.14 5.05 0.07
C GLU A 130 2.09 3.51 0.07
N PRO A 131 3.19 2.83 -0.28
CA PRO A 131 3.22 1.37 -0.27
C PRO A 131 3.06 0.85 1.16
N MET A 132 2.27 -0.22 1.33
CA MET A 132 2.19 -0.93 2.60
C MET A 132 3.56 -1.49 3.00
N ARG A 133 4.03 -1.19 4.22
CA ARG A 133 5.35 -1.62 4.69
C ARG A 133 5.42 -3.12 4.97
N LEU A 134 4.31 -3.70 5.39
CA LEU A 134 4.15 -5.12 5.65
C LEU A 134 3.02 -5.60 4.74
N HIS A 135 3.37 -6.27 3.65
CA HIS A 135 2.39 -6.79 2.72
C HIS A 135 2.86 -8.10 2.10
N ALA A 136 1.91 -8.84 1.52
CA ALA A 136 2.17 -9.95 0.63
C ALA A 136 1.39 -9.72 -0.67
N ASP A 137 2.08 -9.95 -1.78
CA ASP A 137 1.51 -9.96 -3.13
C ASP A 137 1.06 -11.37 -3.51
N GLY A 138 -0.08 -11.47 -4.18
CA GLY A 138 -0.49 -12.64 -4.93
C GLY A 138 0.26 -12.76 -6.26
N VAL A 139 -0.03 -13.83 -7.00
CA VAL A 139 0.57 -14.04 -8.33
C VAL A 139 0.03 -12.98 -9.30
N ARG A 140 0.94 -12.40 -10.08
CA ARG A 140 0.59 -11.43 -11.13
C ARG A 140 0.07 -12.15 -12.35
N GLU A 141 -1.21 -11.98 -12.62
CA GLU A 141 -1.87 -12.58 -13.78
C GLU A 141 -2.08 -11.53 -14.87
N LYS A 142 -1.93 -11.95 -16.13
CA LYS A 142 -2.27 -11.09 -17.26
C LYS A 142 -3.78 -11.09 -17.45
N ILE A 143 -4.37 -9.90 -17.55
CA ILE A 143 -5.82 -9.73 -17.72
C ILE A 143 -6.15 -9.48 -19.19
N GLU A 144 -7.13 -10.22 -19.69
CA GLU A 144 -7.80 -9.95 -20.96
C GLU A 144 -9.02 -9.07 -20.69
N GLN A 145 -9.14 -7.95 -21.41
CA GLN A 145 -10.18 -6.96 -21.12
C GLN A 145 -11.59 -7.53 -21.33
N GLY A 146 -12.48 -7.27 -20.38
CA GLY A 146 -13.88 -7.74 -20.42
C GLY A 146 -14.07 -9.24 -20.18
N ILE A 147 -13.01 -9.99 -19.88
CA ILE A 147 -13.06 -11.42 -19.57
C ILE A 147 -12.80 -11.62 -18.07
N GLU A 148 -13.59 -12.50 -17.43
CA GLU A 148 -13.40 -12.85 -16.03
C GLU A 148 -12.05 -13.58 -15.85
N ALA A 149 -11.23 -13.07 -14.94
CA ALA A 149 -10.00 -13.70 -14.48
C ALA A 149 -10.13 -14.12 -13.01
N ARG A 150 -9.38 -15.15 -12.62
CA ARG A 150 -9.30 -15.62 -11.23
C ARG A 150 -7.91 -15.35 -10.67
N LEU A 151 -7.84 -14.49 -9.66
CA LEU A 151 -6.59 -14.12 -9.01
C LEU A 151 -6.43 -14.92 -7.73
N GLY A 152 -5.33 -15.64 -7.58
CA GLY A 152 -5.02 -16.37 -6.34
C GLY A 152 -4.74 -15.41 -5.18
N PRO A 153 -5.12 -15.76 -3.94
CA PRO A 153 -4.80 -14.95 -2.77
C PRO A 153 -3.28 -14.93 -2.52
N PRO A 154 -2.76 -13.88 -1.84
CA PRO A 154 -1.38 -13.84 -1.38
C PRO A 154 -1.03 -15.02 -0.49
N SER A 155 0.23 -15.45 -0.50
CA SER A 155 0.68 -16.55 0.34
C SER A 155 0.65 -16.17 1.83
N GLY A 156 0.25 -17.13 2.65
CA GLY A 156 0.22 -16.99 4.11
C GLY A 156 -1.22 -16.96 4.64
N PRO A 157 -1.40 -17.17 5.95
CA PRO A 157 -2.71 -17.30 6.56
C PRO A 157 -3.23 -15.91 6.95
N TRP A 158 -3.32 -15.03 5.97
CA TRP A 158 -3.88 -13.71 6.15
C TRP A 158 -5.36 -13.82 6.52
N PRO A 159 -5.84 -13.10 7.54
CA PRO A 159 -7.26 -13.04 7.85
C PRO A 159 -7.98 -12.12 6.85
N GLY A 160 -9.31 -12.06 6.98
CA GLY A 160 -10.12 -11.11 6.23
C GLY A 160 -9.78 -9.65 6.53
N THR A 161 -10.47 -8.73 5.87
CA THR A 161 -10.35 -7.30 6.10
C THR A 161 -10.76 -6.97 7.54
N GLU A 162 -9.90 -6.26 8.26
CA GLU A 162 -10.14 -5.83 9.65
C GLU A 162 -9.65 -4.40 9.84
N TYR A 163 -10.47 -3.54 10.44
CA TYR A 163 -10.06 -2.19 10.81
C TYR A 163 -10.31 -1.99 12.29
N GLY A 164 -9.24 -2.10 13.07
CA GLY A 164 -9.25 -1.99 14.51
C GLY A 164 -8.26 -0.95 15.03
N PRO A 165 -8.35 -0.55 16.31
CA PRO A 165 -7.49 0.49 16.87
C PRO A 165 -5.98 0.16 16.77
N LEU A 166 -5.61 -1.12 16.91
CA LEU A 166 -4.23 -1.59 16.93
C LEU A 166 -3.84 -2.49 15.74
N VAL A 167 -4.81 -3.09 15.06
CA VAL A 167 -4.57 -4.01 13.95
C VAL A 167 -5.50 -3.62 12.82
N ASN A 168 -4.91 -3.31 11.67
CA ASN A 168 -5.60 -2.91 10.46
C ASN A 168 -5.10 -3.78 9.31
N ILE A 169 -5.95 -4.65 8.79
CA ILE A 169 -5.64 -5.61 7.73
C ILE A 169 -6.38 -5.15 6.48
N HIS A 170 -5.61 -4.65 5.53
CA HIS A 170 -6.12 -4.06 4.30
C HIS A 170 -5.84 -4.98 3.12
N TRP A 171 -6.86 -5.19 2.31
CA TRP A 171 -6.78 -5.94 1.07
C TRP A 171 -7.04 -4.99 -0.11
N GLU A 172 -6.25 -5.12 -1.17
CA GLU A 172 -6.38 -4.33 -2.39
C GLU A 172 -6.20 -5.19 -3.64
N LEU A 173 -6.95 -4.87 -4.69
CA LEU A 173 -6.68 -5.29 -6.05
C LEU A 173 -5.71 -4.29 -6.67
N VAL A 174 -4.56 -4.79 -7.12
CA VAL A 174 -3.57 -3.98 -7.81
C VAL A 174 -3.66 -4.25 -9.30
N LEU A 175 -3.86 -3.21 -10.10
CA LEU A 175 -3.80 -3.26 -11.55
C LEU A 175 -2.57 -2.51 -12.04
N PHE A 176 -1.79 -3.18 -12.87
CA PHE A 176 -0.67 -2.60 -13.60
C PHE A 176 -1.01 -2.51 -15.09
N ILE A 177 -1.21 -1.29 -15.58
CA ILE A 177 -1.62 -1.00 -16.94
C ILE A 177 -0.43 -0.41 -17.69
N LYS A 178 0.14 -1.18 -18.62
CA LYS A 178 1.17 -0.67 -19.55
C LYS A 178 0.49 0.11 -20.66
N ARG A 179 0.91 1.35 -20.90
CA ARG A 179 0.30 2.25 -21.89
C ARG A 179 1.23 2.47 -23.08
N ASN A 180 0.66 2.78 -24.24
CA ASN A 180 1.45 3.12 -25.43
C ASN A 180 2.05 4.53 -25.29
N GLY A 181 3.37 4.66 -25.39
CA GLY A 181 4.06 5.97 -25.34
C GLY A 181 4.03 6.71 -24.00
N SER A 182 3.35 6.17 -23.00
CA SER A 182 3.14 6.78 -21.67
C SER A 182 3.65 5.88 -20.55
N ARG A 183 3.97 6.46 -19.39
CA ARG A 183 4.35 5.69 -18.20
C ARG A 183 3.26 4.67 -17.82
N PRO A 184 3.61 3.49 -17.28
CA PRO A 184 2.61 2.57 -16.74
C PRO A 184 1.75 3.25 -15.67
N LEU A 185 0.50 2.82 -15.57
CA LEU A 185 -0.45 3.27 -14.56
C LEU A 185 -0.63 2.13 -13.53
N TYR A 186 -0.53 2.48 -12.25
CA TYR A 186 -1.00 1.63 -11.17
C TYR A 186 -2.38 2.11 -10.75
N TRP A 187 -3.33 1.19 -10.66
CA TRP A 187 -4.64 1.42 -10.08
C TRP A 187 -4.83 0.49 -8.90
N LEU A 188 -5.32 1.02 -7.78
CA LEU A 188 -5.56 0.29 -6.54
C LEU A 188 -7.05 0.38 -6.22
N GLU A 189 -7.67 -0.76 -5.95
CA GLU A 189 -9.07 -0.86 -5.52
C GLU A 189 -9.13 -1.60 -4.19
N SER A 190 -9.72 -0.99 -3.16
CA SER A 190 -9.86 -1.64 -1.85
C SER A 190 -10.82 -2.82 -1.94
N LEU A 191 -10.48 -3.92 -1.28
CA LEU A 191 -11.29 -5.12 -1.20
C LEU A 191 -11.84 -5.32 0.22
N GLN A 192 -13.10 -5.71 0.30
CA GLN A 192 -13.70 -6.26 1.52
C GLN A 192 -13.62 -7.77 1.41
N VAL A 193 -12.75 -8.38 2.22
CA VAL A 193 -12.42 -9.81 2.16
C VAL A 193 -12.92 -10.48 3.43
N ASP A 194 -13.73 -11.52 3.28
CA ASP A 194 -14.21 -12.31 4.40
C ASP A 194 -13.11 -13.25 4.94
N ALA A 195 -13.10 -13.44 6.26
CA ALA A 195 -12.25 -14.43 6.90
C ALA A 195 -12.67 -15.85 6.48
N ALA A 196 -11.68 -16.71 6.24
CA ALA A 196 -11.95 -18.12 5.99
C ALA A 196 -12.46 -18.80 7.27
N GLU A 197 -13.28 -19.86 7.16
CA GLU A 197 -13.78 -20.59 8.33
C GLU A 197 -12.67 -21.31 9.13
N SER A 198 -11.48 -21.47 8.54
CA SER A 198 -10.31 -22.05 9.21
C SER A 198 -9.55 -20.99 9.99
N GLY A 199 -9.25 -21.26 11.27
CA GLY A 199 -8.56 -20.31 12.15
C GLY A 199 -7.21 -19.84 11.57
N HIS A 200 -6.99 -18.53 11.59
CA HIS A 200 -5.80 -17.90 11.03
C HIS A 200 -4.64 -17.94 12.02
N HIS A 201 -3.50 -18.56 11.66
CA HIS A 201 -2.26 -18.55 12.44
C HIS A 201 -1.10 -18.11 11.55
N VAL A 202 -0.68 -16.84 11.62
CA VAL A 202 0.49 -16.31 10.89
C VAL A 202 1.75 -16.66 11.69
N PRO A 203 2.55 -17.67 11.28
CA PRO A 203 3.70 -18.09 12.08
C PRO A 203 4.87 -17.08 12.02
N VAL A 204 4.96 -16.30 10.94
CA VAL A 204 6.04 -15.32 10.70
C VAL A 204 5.44 -14.17 9.88
N LEU A 205 5.56 -12.93 10.37
CA LEU A 205 5.23 -11.74 9.60
C LEU A 205 6.27 -11.56 8.49
N MET A 206 5.83 -11.62 7.23
CA MET A 206 6.71 -11.31 6.09
C MET A 206 6.93 -9.80 6.05
N SER A 207 8.17 -9.37 6.30
CA SER A 207 8.60 -7.97 6.22
C SER A 207 9.55 -7.82 5.04
N GLU A 208 9.18 -7.03 4.04
CA GLU A 208 10.12 -6.55 3.04
C GLU A 208 10.83 -5.30 3.57
N SER A 209 11.83 -5.49 4.44
CA SER A 209 12.72 -4.41 4.85
C SER A 209 14.02 -4.49 4.06
N ASP A 210 14.24 -3.55 3.14
CA ASP A 210 15.53 -3.38 2.45
C ASP A 210 16.63 -2.78 3.36
N ARG A 211 16.55 -3.00 4.69
CA ARG A 211 17.57 -2.69 5.71
C ARG A 211 17.48 -3.64 6.93
N LEU A 212 18.44 -4.58 7.00
CA LEU A 212 19.20 -5.19 8.11
C LEU A 212 18.84 -4.77 9.57
N GLU A 213 18.79 -5.57 10.65
CA GLU A 213 19.07 -6.96 11.11
C GLU A 213 18.37 -7.06 12.51
N ALA A 214 18.07 -8.19 13.17
CA ALA A 214 18.89 -9.38 13.37
C ALA A 214 18.07 -10.62 13.77
N VAL A 215 18.58 -11.77 13.32
CA VAL A 215 18.36 -13.10 13.86
C VAL A 215 18.95 -13.21 15.26
N THR A 216 18.21 -13.77 16.22
CA THR A 216 18.79 -14.81 17.10
C THR A 216 17.70 -15.73 17.64
N ALA A 217 17.61 -16.93 17.05
CA ALA A 217 17.21 -18.09 17.80
C ALA A 217 18.34 -18.41 18.80
N THR A 218 18.01 -18.52 20.08
CA THR A 218 18.80 -19.36 20.99
C THR A 218 17.85 -20.10 21.89
N ASP A 219 17.70 -21.38 21.57
CA ASP A 219 17.29 -22.43 22.50
C ASP A 219 18.35 -22.56 23.59
N SER A 220 17.92 -22.57 24.85
CA SER A 220 18.64 -23.27 25.91
C SER A 220 17.68 -23.53 27.05
N GLY A 221 17.24 -24.78 27.15
CA GLY A 221 16.39 -25.26 28.23
C GLY A 221 17.00 -25.06 29.62
N ARG A 222 16.12 -25.06 30.62
CA ARG A 222 16.44 -25.53 31.96
C ARG A 222 15.19 -26.10 32.63
N GLN A 223 15.11 -27.42 32.64
CA GLN A 223 14.44 -28.15 33.71
C GLN A 223 15.27 -27.96 34.99
N SER A 224 14.61 -27.50 36.06
CA SER A 224 14.64 -28.05 37.42
C SER A 224 13.79 -27.16 38.32
#